data_AF-A0A6J4R8K9-F1
#
_entry.id   AF-A0A6J4R8K9-F1
#
_cell.length_a   1.000
_cell.length_b   1.000
_cell.length_c   1.000
_cell.angle_alpha   90.00
_cell.angle_beta   90.00
_cell.angle_gamma   90.00
#
_symmetry.space_group_name_H-M   'P 1'
#
loop_
_entity.id
_entity.type
_entity.pdbx_description
1 polymer ?
#
loop_
_entity_poly.entity_id
_entity_poly.type
_entity_poly.pdbx_seq_one_letter_code
_entity_poly.pdbx_strand_id
1 'polypeptide(L)' 'MEPKGERQISDRWRGEPVEVIHHIQQGGVLSVGPTAGVLEESDDTGVLLSVTDPQRGSVEHRFFPWSSVIQMIAPLG' A
#
# COMPACT_ATOMS: atom_id res chain seq x y z
N MET A 1 13.04 -25.40 10.86
CA MET A 1 13.27 -24.01 10.47
C MET A 1 12.12 -23.65 9.56
N GLU A 2 11.04 -23.12 10.12
CA GLU A 2 9.85 -22.76 9.34
C GLU A 2 10.26 -21.61 8.40
N PRO A 3 9.88 -21.62 7.11
CA PRO A 3 10.06 -20.43 6.29
C PRO A 3 9.28 -19.30 6.98
N LYS A 4 9.97 -18.22 7.35
CA LYS A 4 9.32 -16.99 7.81
C LYS A 4 8.36 -16.62 6.70
N GLY A 5 7.07 -16.83 6.91
CA GLY A 5 6.04 -16.55 5.90
C GLY A 5 6.27 -15.15 5.37
N GLU A 6 6.70 -15.07 4.11
CA GLU A 6 6.78 -13.83 3.36
C GLU A 6 5.39 -13.20 3.48
N ARG A 7 5.32 -12.03 4.10
CA ARG A 7 4.05 -11.38 4.38
C ARG A 7 3.52 -10.75 3.09
N GLN A 8 3.34 -11.54 2.04
CA GLN A 8 2.92 -11.09 0.72
C GLN A 8 1.40 -10.95 0.66
N ILE A 9 0.92 -9.90 -0.01
CA ILE A 9 -0.50 -9.80 -0.35
C ILE A 9 -0.77 -10.69 -1.56
N SER A 10 -1.89 -11.39 -1.54
CA SER A 10 -2.27 -12.28 -2.65
C SER A 10 -2.21 -11.54 -4.00
N ASP A 11 -1.56 -12.15 -4.98
CA ASP A 11 -1.42 -11.61 -6.35
C ASP A 11 -2.76 -11.27 -7.01
N ARG A 12 -3.88 -11.82 -6.51
CA ARG A 12 -5.24 -11.48 -6.96
C ARG A 12 -5.57 -9.99 -6.83
N TRP A 13 -4.84 -9.27 -5.98
CA TRP A 13 -5.03 -7.86 -5.74
C TRP A 13 -4.08 -6.98 -6.57
N ARG A 14 -3.13 -7.57 -7.29
CA ARG A 14 -2.23 -6.81 -8.16
C ARG A 14 -3.04 -6.21 -9.29
N GLY A 15 -2.91 -4.91 -9.49
CA GLY A 15 -3.72 -4.15 -10.44
C GLY A 15 -5.11 -3.75 -9.91
N GLU A 16 -5.50 -4.16 -8.70
CA GLU A 16 -6.77 -3.77 -8.08
C GLU A 16 -6.62 -2.48 -7.26
N PRO A 17 -7.69 -1.68 -7.13
CA PRO A 17 -7.79 -0.60 -6.15
C PRO A 17 -7.66 -1.13 -4.73
N VAL A 18 -6.89 -0.44 -3.90
CA VAL A 18 -6.63 -0.79 -2.50
C VAL A 18 -6.46 0.46 -1.65
N GLU A 19 -6.69 0.35 -0.34
CA GLU A 19 -6.44 1.43 0.61
C GLU A 19 -5.41 1.00 1.67
N VAL A 20 -4.45 1.86 1.97
CA VAL A 20 -3.45 1.62 3.00
C VAL A 20 -3.57 2.68 4.08
N ILE A 21 -3.76 2.24 5.33
CA ILE A 21 -3.74 3.09 6.51
C ILE A 21 -2.32 3.08 7.07
N HIS A 22 -1.58 4.15 6.84
CA HIS A 22 -0.18 4.21 7.21
C HIS A 22 0.04 5.03 8.48
N HIS A 23 0.98 4.58 9.31
CA HIS A 23 1.49 5.31 10.47
C HIS A 23 2.95 5.68 10.19
N ILE A 24 3.20 6.87 9.65
CA ILE A 24 4.55 7.32 9.32
C ILE A 24 5.00 8.29 10.40
N GLN A 25 6.08 7.96 11.11
CA GLN A 25 6.74 8.87 12.02
C GLN A 25 8.02 9.41 11.37
N GLN A 26 7.96 10.64 10.85
CA GLN A 26 9.12 11.35 10.31
C GLN A 26 9.32 12.66 11.07
N GLY A 27 10.55 12.89 11.56
CA GLY A 27 10.91 14.15 12.22
C GLY A 27 10.08 14.48 13.47
N GLY A 28 9.51 13.48 14.15
CA GLY A 28 8.64 13.67 15.32
C GLY A 28 7.16 13.95 15.00
N VAL A 29 6.79 14.05 13.72
CA VAL A 29 5.39 14.14 13.28
C VAL A 29 4.89 12.74 12.95
N LEU A 30 3.79 12.34 13.60
CA LEU A 30 3.06 11.12 13.25
C LEU A 30 1.97 11.48 12.25
N SER A 31 2.12 11.05 11.00
CA SER A 31 1.08 11.11 9.99
C SER A 31 0.30 9.80 9.99
N VAL A 32 -1.00 9.89 10.27
CA VAL A 32 -1.97 8.80 10.17
C VAL A 32 -2.98 9.17 9.10
N GLY A 33 -3.15 8.31 8.10
CA GLY A 33 -4.15 8.55 7.07
C GLY A 33 -4.29 7.37 6.10
N PRO A 34 -5.42 7.30 5.40
CA PRO A 34 -5.60 6.38 4.29
C PRO A 34 -4.93 6.92 3.02
N THR A 35 -4.29 6.05 2.26
CA THR A 35 -3.91 6.29 0.87
C THR A 35 -4.54 5.22 0.01
N ALA A 36 -5.37 5.63 -0.95
CA ALA A 36 -5.93 4.74 -1.96
C ALA A 36 -5.09 4.77 -3.23
N GLY A 37 -4.90 3.61 -3.85
CA GLY A 37 -4.15 3.46 -5.09
C GLY A 37 -4.34 2.08 -5.70
N VAL A 38 -3.59 1.78 -6.75
CA VAL A 38 -3.52 0.45 -7.36
C VAL A 38 -2.30 -0.29 -6.81
N LEU A 39 -2.48 -1.54 -6.37
CA LEU A 39 -1.34 -2.35 -5.91
C LEU A 39 -0.49 -2.80 -7.10
N GLU A 40 0.75 -2.33 -7.16
CA GLU A 40 1.73 -2.77 -8.17
C GLU A 40 2.50 -3.99 -7.67
N GLU A 41 3.04 -3.89 -6.46
CA GLU A 41 3.97 -4.86 -5.89
C GLU A 41 3.76 -5.01 -4.39
N SER A 42 4.03 -6.22 -3.88
CA SER A 42 4.16 -6.49 -2.46
C SER A 42 5.22 -7.55 -2.26
N ASP A 43 6.14 -7.32 -1.33
CA ASP A 43 7.25 -8.21 -1.01
C ASP A 43 7.38 -8.40 0.51
N ASP A 44 8.53 -8.85 1.01
CA ASP A 44 8.80 -9.01 2.44
C ASP A 44 9.06 -7.68 3.17
N THR A 45 9.20 -6.57 2.44
CA THR A 45 9.47 -5.23 2.97
C THR A 45 8.21 -4.38 3.10
N GLY A 46 7.26 -4.51 2.17
CA GLY A 46 6.03 -3.74 2.17
C GLY A 46 5.19 -3.88 0.91
N VAL A 47 4.44 -2.82 0.61
CA VAL A 47 3.61 -2.69 -0.59
C VAL A 47 3.95 -1.41 -1.34
N LEU A 48 3.91 -1.48 -2.67
CA LEU A 48 4.03 -0.34 -3.56
C LEU A 48 2.68 -0.06 -4.22
N LEU A 49 2.18 1.16 -4.01
CA LEU A 49 0.96 1.64 -4.67
C LEU A 49 1.27 2.63 -5.78
N SER A 50 0.57 2.50 -6.89
CA SER A 50 0.38 3.57 -7.88
C SER A 50 -0.82 4.42 -7.48
N VAL A 51 -0.56 5.68 -7.11
CA VAL A 51 -1.57 6.66 -6.71
C VAL A 51 -1.75 7.66 -7.84
N THR A 52 -2.92 7.67 -8.47
CA THR A 52 -3.24 8.65 -9.51
C THR A 52 -3.65 9.96 -8.86
N ASP A 53 -2.93 11.05 -9.16
CA ASP A 53 -3.38 12.41 -8.84
C ASP A 53 -4.31 12.90 -9.98
N PRO A 54 -5.64 12.93 -9.76
CA PRO A 54 -6.59 13.32 -10.80
C PRO A 54 -6.46 14.81 -11.19
N GLN A 55 -5.85 15.65 -10.36
CA GLN A 55 -5.66 17.07 -10.65
C GLN A 55 -4.42 17.31 -11.52
N ARG A 56 -3.40 16.46 -11.39
CA ARG A 56 -2.13 16.58 -12.11
C ARG A 56 -2.01 15.65 -13.31
N GLY A 57 -2.88 14.64 -13.42
CA GLY A 57 -2.79 13.63 -14.48
C GLY A 57 -1.53 12.77 -14.38
N SER A 58 -0.90 12.72 -13.21
CA SER A 58 0.35 12.00 -12.95
C SER A 58 0.11 10.83 -11.99
N VAL A 59 0.85 9.74 -12.20
CA VAL A 59 0.91 8.61 -11.26
C VAL A 59 2.09 8.84 -10.31
N GLU A 60 1.82 8.86 -9.01
CA GLU A 60 2.82 8.85 -7.94
C GLU A 60 2.95 7.43 -7.40
N HIS A 61 4.19 6.94 -7.25
CA HIS A 61 4.43 5.66 -6.61
C HIS A 61 4.72 5.89 -5.13
N ARG A 62 3.96 5.20 -4.26
CA ARG A 62 4.11 5.31 -2.81
C ARG A 62 4.36 3.95 -2.17
N PHE A 63 5.50 3.84 -1.50
CA PHE A 63 5.89 2.64 -0.78
C PHE A 63 5.42 2.71 0.69
N PHE A 64 4.85 1.60 1.17
CA PHE A 64 4.39 1.45 2.55
C PHE A 64 4.98 0.18 3.17
N PRO A 65 5.80 0.30 4.23
CA PRO A 65 6.35 -0.87 4.91
C PRO A 65 5.25 -1.64 5.64
N TRP A 66 5.47 -2.94 5.93
CA TRP A 66 4.54 -3.79 6.71
C TRP A 66 4.26 -3.32 8.14
N SER A 67 5.00 -2.32 8.64
CA SER A 67 4.63 -1.60 9.87
C SER A 67 3.39 -0.72 9.70
N SER A 68 2.92 -0.52 8.47
CA SER A 68 1.64 0.11 8.12
C SER A 68 0.50 -0.90 8.22
N VAL A 69 -0.73 -0.41 8.44
CA VAL A 69 -1.93 -1.23 8.39
C VAL A 69 -2.46 -1.22 6.96
N ILE A 70 -2.59 -2.38 6.33
CA ILE A 70 -3.05 -2.46 4.94
C ILE A 70 -4.48 -2.99 4.90
N GLN A 71 -5.38 -2.25 4.26
CA GLN A 71 -6.78 -2.62 4.11
C GLN A 71 -7.14 -2.77 2.63
N MET A 72 -7.19 -4.01 2.17
CA MET A 72 -7.56 -4.32 0.79
C MET A 72 -9.08 -4.20 0.61
N ILE A 73 -9.53 -3.19 -0.13
CA ILE A 73 -10.94 -2.98 -0.45
C ILE A 73 -11.11 -3.25 -1.94
N ALA A 74 -11.79 -4.34 -2.30
CA ALA A 74 -12.13 -4.57 -3.69
C ALA A 74 -13.09 -3.47 -4.16
N PRO A 75 -12.91 -2.92 -5.37
CA PRO A 75 -13.92 -2.04 -5.94
C PRO A 75 -15.24 -2.82 -5.99
N LEU A 76 -16.25 -2.29 -5.30
CA LEU A 76 -17.62 -2.74 -5.49
C LEU A 76 -18.00 -2.31 -6.91
N GLY A 77 -18.04 -3.28 -7.83
CA GLY A 77 -18.45 -3.08 -9.22
C GLY A 77 -19.84 -2.46 -9.34
#